data_AF-R7HE59-F1
#
_entry.id   AF-R7HE59-F1
#
_cell.length_a   1.000
_cell.length_b   1.000
_cell.length_c   1.000
_cell.angle_alpha   90.00
_cell.angle_beta   90.00
_cell.angle_gamma   90.00
#
_symmetry.space_group_name_H-M   'P 1'
#
loop_
_entity.id
_entity.type
_entity.pdbx_description
1 polymer ?
#
loop_
_entity_poly.entity_id
_entity_poly.type
_entity_poly.pdbx_seq_one_letter_code
_entity_poly.pdbx_strand_id
1 'polypeptide(L)'
;MNIDKIKIDYYLNKNKKKLFELKHDSHFLKILGKNIDLINEIILDNILNDINAIIDFLYYIKNDEDKYNFLLIPKIRQIYFKNTYQDIFFSDNSYYDKLYLKLSDNEKDKFYMYIKIGYLPTFLKNNFNLLGKEKVFYILMNLQFEDKVYEMFISMFECKIKIKGLLLKIKDYKTKCKYFDMLPIYEQKRCISYLPNKMDYINNKDLLPYIIASVDDEKLILRYYFNLSYDDKLITLENIKYNNDLQIYLLINSNFNKDEYLYALRLILKDINDLNIINDLYKKIDIEVVKKVQSNILPVTEDNFYIDSNIDKRIKFGVELESSNVYNDLLLKFHKFENWNIVSEASVKNGIEFTSPIYHYDKESLHNLKDMCEFLNNNNFNYTDESAGHIHFDIHIFDNIKELLLFYKIYCNTEDILYLILNRPNSIIRSNIKTYAYPLSKRLNENIINSFHPVFSSLEQFISFVHYSQNGRHSSININNVFENSKNTIEIRIPNIEMNFEYLHENIMFISYLIMTSKKISNEDKYSKNNILVNLLTLDMPIEKRKDILLKLLFSDNNYLYNIFDYRFKRNIEVNKDISFIKENTSHLTF
;
A
#
# COMPACT_ATOMS: atom_id res chain seq x y z
N MET A 1 -2.89 14.16 67.74
CA MET A 1 -1.86 13.15 67.39
C MET A 1 -1.96 12.93 65.88
N ASN A 2 -0.92 13.25 65.10
CA ASN A 2 -0.99 13.11 63.65
C ASN A 2 -0.94 11.60 63.29
N ILE A 3 -2.10 11.03 62.96
CA ILE A 3 -2.26 9.60 62.64
C ILE A 3 -1.35 9.20 61.47
N ASP A 4 -1.11 10.11 60.52
CA ASP A 4 -0.23 9.85 59.38
C ASP A 4 1.24 9.77 59.80
N LYS A 5 1.66 10.58 60.80
CA LYS A 5 3.02 10.47 61.38
C LYS A 5 3.26 9.11 62.02
N ILE A 6 2.30 8.60 62.79
CA ILE A 6 2.38 7.26 63.40
C ILE A 6 2.45 6.17 62.32
N LYS A 7 1.69 6.31 61.24
CA LYS A 7 1.72 5.36 60.12
C LYS A 7 3.07 5.39 59.41
N ILE A 8 3.61 6.57 59.12
CA ILE A 8 4.94 6.71 58.50
C ILE A 8 6.01 6.07 59.40
N ASP A 9 6.01 6.38 60.70
CA ASP A 9 6.95 5.79 61.67
C ASP A 9 6.81 4.26 61.73
N TYR A 10 5.59 3.72 61.63
CA TYR A 10 5.35 2.28 61.54
C TYR A 10 5.95 1.68 60.27
N TYR A 11 5.72 2.28 59.10
CA TYR A 11 6.30 1.82 57.82
C TYR A 11 7.83 1.83 57.85
N LEU A 12 8.43 2.90 58.37
CA LEU A 12 9.89 3.04 58.48
C LEU A 12 10.48 2.02 59.45
N ASN A 13 9.86 1.80 60.61
CA ASN A 13 10.35 0.82 61.59
C ASN A 13 10.18 -0.62 61.12
N LYS A 14 9.06 -0.96 60.49
CA LYS A 14 8.81 -2.31 59.97
C LYS A 14 9.79 -2.69 58.85
N ASN A 15 10.20 -1.70 58.05
CA ASN A 15 11.10 -1.89 56.91
C ASN A 15 12.53 -1.39 57.18
N LYS A 16 12.95 -1.25 58.44
CA LYS A 16 14.22 -0.62 58.83
C LYS A 16 15.47 -1.19 58.14
N LYS A 17 15.45 -2.47 57.75
CA LYS A 17 16.55 -3.14 57.01
C LYS A 17 16.38 -3.16 55.49
N LYS A 18 15.23 -2.73 54.97
CA LYS A 18 14.83 -2.79 53.56
C LYS A 18 14.03 -1.56 53.13
N LEU A 19 14.45 -0.37 53.55
CA LEU A 19 13.70 0.87 53.27
C LEU A 19 13.48 1.11 51.77
N PHE A 20 14.39 0.63 50.91
CA PHE A 20 14.24 0.68 49.46
C PHE A 20 12.99 -0.04 48.94
N GLU A 21 12.38 -0.97 49.67
CA GLU A 21 11.12 -1.62 49.26
C GLU A 21 9.94 -0.62 49.27
N LEU A 22 10.04 0.47 50.04
CA LEU A 22 8.97 1.49 50.15
C LEU A 22 8.92 2.48 48.97
N LYS A 23 9.93 2.49 48.11
CA LYS A 23 10.08 3.47 47.03
C LYS A 23 9.03 3.37 45.91
N HIS A 24 8.33 2.24 45.83
CA HIS A 24 7.20 2.01 44.93
C HIS A 24 5.92 1.63 45.67
N ASP A 25 5.89 1.78 47.00
CA ASP A 25 4.67 1.57 47.78
C ASP A 25 3.78 2.81 47.67
N SER A 26 2.81 2.74 46.75
CA SER A 26 1.86 3.81 46.48
C SER A 26 1.09 4.27 47.73
N HIS A 27 0.85 3.39 48.71
CA HIS A 27 0.14 3.75 49.92
C HIS A 27 1.04 4.56 50.86
N PHE A 28 2.28 4.12 51.05
CA PHE A 28 3.29 4.84 51.81
C PHE A 28 3.57 6.22 51.19
N LEU A 29 3.87 6.27 49.89
CA LEU A 29 4.17 7.52 49.18
C LEU A 29 3.00 8.51 49.24
N LYS A 30 1.75 8.03 49.18
CA LYS A 30 0.55 8.86 49.31
C LYS A 30 0.34 9.44 50.71
N ILE A 31 0.71 8.70 51.76
CA ILE A 31 0.66 9.22 53.14
C ILE A 31 1.78 10.24 53.35
N LEU A 32 2.98 9.93 52.86
CA LEU A 32 4.14 10.82 52.92
C LEU A 32 3.89 12.13 52.16
N GLY A 33 3.26 12.07 50.98
CA GLY A 33 3.00 13.25 50.14
C GLY A 33 2.03 14.26 50.77
N LYS A 34 1.23 13.83 51.76
CA LYS A 34 0.38 14.71 52.58
C LYS A 34 1.11 15.35 53.75
N ASN A 35 2.29 14.85 54.10
CA ASN A 35 3.04 15.22 55.31
C ASN A 35 4.51 15.48 54.94
N ILE A 36 4.74 16.39 54.00
CA ILE A 36 6.07 16.61 53.40
C ILE A 36 7.11 17.07 54.41
N ASP A 37 6.69 17.77 55.48
CA ASP A 37 7.55 18.23 56.57
C ASP A 37 8.23 17.08 57.33
N LEU A 38 7.77 15.84 57.14
CA LEU A 38 8.36 14.63 57.73
C LEU A 38 9.49 14.03 56.87
N ILE A 39 9.76 14.58 55.69
CA ILE A 39 10.90 14.17 54.86
C ILE A 39 12.20 14.58 55.55
N ASN A 40 13.07 13.59 55.76
CA ASN A 40 14.41 13.76 56.29
C ASN A 40 15.43 13.03 55.40
N GLU A 41 16.72 13.10 55.75
CA GLU A 41 17.80 12.47 54.97
C GLU A 41 17.60 10.96 54.80
N ILE A 42 17.06 10.25 55.81
CA ILE A 42 16.81 8.80 55.72
C ILE A 42 15.84 8.49 54.58
N ILE A 43 14.74 9.26 54.47
CA ILE A 43 13.74 9.10 53.42
C ILE A 43 14.32 9.49 52.06
N LEU A 44 15.05 10.61 51.97
CA LEU A 44 15.69 11.06 50.73
C LEU A 44 16.72 10.06 50.20
N ASP A 45 17.49 9.43 51.10
CA ASP A 45 18.62 8.58 50.71
C ASP A 45 18.22 7.15 50.38
N ASN A 46 17.13 6.65 50.97
CA ASN A 46 16.73 5.25 50.85
C ASN A 46 15.44 5.04 50.05
N ILE A 47 14.58 6.06 49.95
CA ILE A 47 13.23 5.93 49.39
C ILE A 47 13.06 6.87 48.18
N LEU A 48 13.34 8.16 48.35
CA LEU A 48 13.22 9.17 47.28
C LEU A 48 14.57 9.40 46.57
N ASN A 49 15.29 8.31 46.31
CA ASN A 49 16.66 8.31 45.78
C ASN A 49 16.75 7.91 44.29
N ASP A 50 15.64 7.50 43.68
CA ASP A 50 15.55 7.20 42.25
C ASP A 50 14.39 7.95 41.59
N ILE A 51 14.46 8.03 40.26
CA ILE A 51 13.58 8.88 39.47
C ILE A 51 12.11 8.46 39.53
N ASN A 52 11.81 7.17 39.57
CA ASN A 52 10.44 6.67 39.56
C ASN A 52 9.76 6.98 40.90
N ALA A 53 10.47 6.79 42.02
CA ALA A 53 9.98 7.13 43.34
C ALA A 53 9.68 8.64 43.46
N ILE A 54 10.53 9.50 42.89
CA ILE A 54 10.33 10.95 42.89
C ILE A 54 9.11 11.36 42.04
N ILE A 55 8.94 10.77 40.86
CA ILE A 55 7.77 11.03 39.99
C ILE A 55 6.47 10.64 40.69
N ASP A 56 6.42 9.42 41.24
CA ASP A 56 5.24 8.92 41.97
C ASP A 56 4.94 9.81 43.17
N PHE A 57 5.97 10.21 43.90
CA PHE A 57 5.83 11.09 45.07
C PHE A 57 5.28 12.47 44.70
N LEU A 58 5.82 13.12 43.66
CA LEU A 58 5.34 14.41 43.16
C LEU A 58 3.86 14.39 42.77
N TYR A 59 3.35 13.24 42.30
CA TYR A 59 1.93 13.05 41.99
C TYR A 59 1.03 13.08 43.25
N TYR A 60 1.55 12.67 44.41
CA TYR A 60 0.79 12.61 45.64
C TYR A 60 0.83 13.89 46.50
N ILE A 61 1.74 14.81 46.19
CA ILE A 61 1.77 16.14 46.84
C ILE A 61 0.60 16.97 46.33
N LYS A 62 -0.21 17.52 47.23
CA LYS A 62 -1.47 18.18 46.88
C LYS A 62 -1.36 19.66 46.54
N ASN A 63 -0.48 20.41 47.20
CA ASN A 63 -0.33 21.84 46.97
C ASN A 63 0.94 22.12 46.14
N ASP A 64 0.95 23.25 45.44
CA ASP A 64 2.05 23.60 44.55
C ASP A 64 3.27 24.13 45.29
N GLU A 65 3.08 24.72 46.48
CA GLU A 65 4.16 25.26 47.30
C GLU A 65 5.09 24.15 47.82
N ASP A 66 4.52 23.05 48.30
CA ASP A 66 5.23 21.86 48.76
C ASP A 66 5.95 21.17 47.60
N LYS A 67 5.31 21.06 46.43
CA LYS A 67 5.97 20.54 45.21
C LYS A 67 7.17 21.40 44.83
N TYR A 68 6.99 22.73 44.83
CA TYR A 68 8.03 23.69 44.54
C TYR A 68 9.20 23.57 45.53
N ASN A 69 8.90 23.57 46.84
CA ASN A 69 9.92 23.43 47.89
C ASN A 69 10.66 22.10 47.79
N PHE A 70 9.96 21.00 47.49
CA PHE A 70 10.57 19.69 47.29
C PHE A 70 11.51 19.66 46.08
N LEU A 71 11.11 20.26 44.96
CA LEU A 71 11.96 20.41 43.77
C LEU A 71 13.14 21.38 43.96
N LEU A 72 13.13 22.21 45.02
CA LEU A 72 14.27 23.03 45.39
C LEU A 72 15.35 22.26 46.18
N ILE A 73 15.04 21.06 46.70
CA ILE A 73 16.03 20.21 47.37
C ILE A 73 17.10 19.80 46.34
N PRO A 74 18.39 20.16 46.51
CA PRO A 74 19.41 19.97 45.47
C PRO A 74 19.54 18.53 44.98
N LYS A 75 19.48 17.55 45.89
CA LYS A 75 19.59 16.12 45.56
C LYS A 75 18.43 15.64 44.70
N ILE A 76 17.19 16.00 45.07
CA ILE A 76 15.97 15.67 44.31
C ILE A 76 16.04 16.34 42.93
N ARG A 77 16.38 17.63 42.91
CA ARG A 77 16.48 18.43 41.70
C ARG A 77 17.45 17.82 40.69
N GLN A 78 18.63 17.42 41.14
CA GLN A 78 19.65 16.78 40.30
C GLN A 78 19.17 15.43 39.75
N ILE A 79 18.49 14.61 40.56
CA ILE A 79 17.95 13.33 40.10
C ILE A 79 16.84 13.56 39.07
N TYR A 80 15.94 14.51 39.31
CA TYR A 80 14.81 14.77 38.44
C TYR A 80 15.24 15.30 37.06
N PHE A 81 16.00 16.42 37.03
CA PHE A 81 16.40 17.04 35.77
C PHE A 81 17.45 16.26 34.97
N LYS A 82 18.12 15.26 35.58
CA LYS A 82 19.08 14.39 34.88
C LYS A 82 18.43 13.17 34.23
N ASN A 83 17.36 12.63 34.80
CA ASN A 83 16.88 11.27 34.49
C ASN A 83 15.49 11.21 33.85
N THR A 84 14.76 12.32 33.72
CA THR A 84 13.45 12.33 33.05
C THR A 84 13.22 13.60 32.23
N TYR A 85 12.18 13.57 31.39
CA TYR A 85 11.59 14.71 30.68
C TYR A 85 10.08 14.79 30.91
N GLN A 86 9.61 14.25 32.03
CA GLN A 86 8.19 14.28 32.39
C GLN A 86 7.78 15.67 32.88
N ASP A 87 6.60 16.13 32.46
CA ASP A 87 6.01 17.38 32.92
C ASP A 87 5.87 17.40 34.45
N ILE A 88 6.29 18.51 35.06
CA ILE A 88 5.95 18.85 36.43
C ILE A 88 4.55 19.42 36.41
N PHE A 89 3.63 18.92 37.23
CA PHE A 89 2.26 19.43 37.30
C PHE A 89 2.07 20.39 38.47
N PHE A 90 2.03 21.69 38.18
CA PHE A 90 1.51 22.73 39.07
C PHE A 90 0.07 23.09 38.70
N SER A 91 -0.75 23.37 39.70
CA SER A 91 -2.12 23.86 39.51
C SER A 91 -2.13 25.36 39.17
N ASP A 92 -1.29 26.14 39.85
CA ASP A 92 -0.96 27.53 39.54
C ASP A 92 0.33 27.59 38.71
N ASN A 93 0.19 28.04 37.46
CA ASN A 93 1.30 28.13 36.54
C ASN A 93 2.40 29.13 36.98
N SER A 94 2.12 30.05 37.90
CA SER A 94 3.14 30.99 38.43
C SER A 94 4.33 30.26 39.08
N TYR A 95 4.13 29.02 39.52
CA TYR A 95 5.21 28.20 40.10
C TYR A 95 6.26 27.74 39.09
N TYR A 96 5.94 27.66 37.78
CA TYR A 96 6.97 27.44 36.77
C TYR A 96 7.93 28.62 36.68
N ASP A 97 7.42 29.86 36.70
CA ASP A 97 8.25 31.07 36.69
C ASP A 97 9.10 31.17 37.96
N LYS A 98 8.50 30.93 39.14
CA LYS A 98 9.22 30.90 40.43
C LYS A 98 10.34 29.86 40.42
N LEU A 99 10.06 28.65 39.95
CA LEU A 99 11.04 27.57 39.90
C LEU A 99 12.17 27.92 38.94
N TYR A 100 11.85 28.38 37.73
CA TYR A 100 12.84 28.77 36.71
C TYR A 100 13.87 29.76 37.24
N LEU A 101 13.44 30.78 38.00
CA LEU A 101 14.35 31.79 38.58
C LEU A 101 15.36 31.21 39.58
N LYS A 102 15.05 30.07 40.21
CA LYS A 102 15.91 29.41 41.21
C LYS A 102 16.83 28.34 40.63
N LEU A 103 16.66 27.99 39.35
CA LEU A 103 17.48 26.98 38.67
C LEU A 103 18.85 27.55 38.28
N SER A 104 19.87 26.68 38.27
CA SER A 104 21.17 26.96 37.66
C SER A 104 21.05 27.10 36.15
N ASP A 105 22.05 27.71 35.49
CA ASP A 105 22.00 27.93 34.03
C ASP A 105 21.89 26.62 33.23
N ASN A 106 22.52 25.54 33.71
CA ASN A 106 22.41 24.21 33.10
C ASN A 106 21.00 23.61 33.24
N GLU A 107 20.36 23.79 34.41
CA GLU A 107 18.99 23.31 34.65
C GLU A 107 17.96 24.14 33.88
N LYS A 108 18.14 25.47 33.83
CA LYS A 108 17.35 26.39 33.00
C LYS A 108 17.43 26.01 31.53
N ASP A 109 18.52 25.37 31.09
CA ASP A 109 18.67 25.08 29.68
C ASP A 109 17.55 24.16 29.16
N LYS A 110 17.23 23.13 29.95
CA LYS A 110 16.26 22.09 29.62
C LYS A 110 14.91 22.26 30.30
N PHE A 111 14.75 23.29 31.15
CA PHE A 111 13.56 23.45 31.99
C PHE A 111 12.23 23.49 31.20
N TYR A 112 12.25 24.02 29.98
CA TYR A 112 11.06 24.06 29.12
C TYR A 112 10.44 22.69 28.84
N MET A 113 11.24 21.61 28.92
CA MET A 113 10.79 20.22 28.72
C MET A 113 9.93 19.70 29.89
N TYR A 114 9.90 20.40 31.02
CA TYR A 114 9.16 20.00 32.22
C TYR A 114 7.93 20.88 32.46
N ILE A 115 7.68 21.84 31.57
CA ILE A 115 6.53 22.75 31.64
C ILE A 115 5.38 22.11 30.88
N LYS A 116 4.21 22.06 31.52
CA LYS A 116 2.96 21.60 30.89
C LYS A 116 2.77 22.24 29.53
N ILE A 117 2.60 21.43 28.50
CA ILE A 117 2.54 21.86 27.09
C ILE A 117 1.56 23.01 26.83
N GLY A 118 0.41 23.03 27.53
CA GLY A 118 -0.60 24.07 27.39
C GLY A 118 -0.21 25.43 27.96
N TYR A 119 0.73 25.48 28.91
CA TYR A 119 1.23 26.72 29.50
C TYR A 119 2.56 27.19 28.90
N LEU A 120 3.34 26.27 28.33
CA LEU A 120 4.65 26.55 27.75
C LEU A 120 4.68 27.80 26.82
N PRO A 121 3.72 28.02 25.90
CA PRO A 121 3.68 29.24 25.10
C PRO A 121 3.66 30.54 25.91
N THR A 122 2.85 30.59 26.97
CA THR A 122 2.73 31.75 27.87
C THR A 122 4.02 31.95 28.65
N PHE A 123 4.61 30.87 29.16
CA PHE A 123 5.90 30.90 29.83
C PHE A 123 7.01 31.47 28.92
N LEU A 124 7.12 30.96 27.68
CA LEU A 124 8.10 31.42 26.70
C LEU A 124 7.92 32.91 26.37
N LYS A 125 6.66 33.38 26.27
CA LYS A 125 6.35 34.78 26.01
C LYS A 125 6.74 35.68 27.19
N ASN A 126 6.36 35.31 28.41
CA ASN A 126 6.64 36.09 29.61
C ASN A 126 8.15 36.17 29.90
N ASN A 127 8.88 35.10 29.59
CA ASN A 127 10.32 34.99 29.85
C ASN A 127 11.18 35.20 28.59
N PHE A 128 10.63 35.77 27.52
CA PHE A 128 11.29 35.86 26.22
C PHE A 128 12.67 36.51 26.27
N ASN A 129 12.78 37.63 26.99
CA ASN A 129 14.04 38.37 27.15
C ASN A 129 15.05 37.62 28.03
N LEU A 130 14.58 36.85 29.01
CA LEU A 130 15.43 36.07 29.92
C LEU A 130 15.96 34.78 29.26
N LEU A 131 15.13 34.13 28.44
CA LEU A 131 15.50 32.91 27.70
C LEU A 131 16.39 33.19 26.49
N GLY A 132 16.23 34.37 25.90
CA GLY A 132 16.93 34.77 24.68
C GLY A 132 16.19 34.35 23.41
N LYS A 133 16.24 35.22 22.40
CA LYS A 133 15.52 35.09 21.13
C LYS A 133 15.84 33.77 20.40
N GLU A 134 17.10 33.34 20.39
CA GLU A 134 17.52 32.10 19.70
C GLU A 134 16.87 30.86 20.31
N LYS A 135 16.86 30.78 21.63
CA LYS A 135 16.35 29.61 22.34
C LYS A 135 14.84 29.48 22.20
N VAL A 136 14.11 30.58 22.34
CA VAL A 136 12.66 30.57 22.14
C VAL A 136 12.31 30.13 20.72
N PHE A 137 13.03 30.66 19.71
CA PHE A 137 12.84 30.24 18.33
C PHE A 137 13.10 28.74 18.14
N TYR A 138 14.21 28.23 18.69
CA TYR A 138 14.54 26.80 18.62
C TYR A 138 13.43 25.93 19.21
N ILE A 139 12.87 26.31 20.38
CA ILE A 139 11.78 25.57 21.01
C ILE A 139 10.52 25.59 20.13
N LEU A 140 10.14 26.76 19.60
CA LEU A 140 8.98 26.89 18.71
C LEU A 140 9.12 26.06 17.42
N MET A 141 10.33 25.91 16.90
CA MET A 141 10.56 25.12 15.68
C MET A 141 10.56 23.60 15.91
N ASN A 142 10.92 23.15 17.11
CA ASN A 142 11.04 21.72 17.44
C ASN A 142 9.80 21.12 18.12
N LEU A 143 8.90 21.96 18.65
CA LEU A 143 7.64 21.51 19.24
C LEU A 143 6.45 21.81 18.32
N GLN A 144 5.35 21.09 18.54
CA GLN A 144 4.10 21.29 17.81
C GLN A 144 3.10 22.06 18.66
N PHE A 145 2.80 23.29 18.24
CA PHE A 145 1.77 24.13 18.83
C PHE A 145 0.59 24.38 17.88
N GLU A 146 -0.48 24.96 18.42
CA GLU A 146 -1.58 25.54 17.66
C GLU A 146 -1.16 26.82 16.93
N ASP A 147 -1.80 27.12 15.80
CA ASP A 147 -1.47 28.27 14.94
C ASP A 147 -1.40 29.61 15.68
N LYS A 148 -2.33 29.84 16.61
CA LYS A 148 -2.39 31.06 17.44
C LYS A 148 -1.10 31.30 18.25
N VAL A 149 -0.39 30.23 18.61
CA VAL A 149 0.88 30.33 19.34
C VAL A 149 1.96 30.89 18.42
N TYR A 150 2.11 30.33 17.22
CA TYR A 150 3.09 30.86 16.28
C TYR A 150 2.77 32.30 15.88
N GLU A 151 1.49 32.61 15.63
CA GLU A 151 1.03 33.97 15.33
C GLU A 151 1.40 34.96 16.45
N MET A 152 1.20 34.57 17.71
CA MET A 152 1.56 35.37 18.88
C MET A 152 3.05 35.75 18.92
N PHE A 153 3.95 34.90 18.40
CA PHE A 153 5.39 35.14 18.42
C PHE A 153 5.90 35.91 17.20
N ILE A 154 5.14 36.05 16.11
CA ILE A 154 5.60 36.72 14.87
C ILE A 154 6.13 38.13 15.18
N SER A 155 5.38 38.93 15.92
CA SER A 155 5.74 40.32 16.25
C SER A 155 6.90 40.43 17.25
N MET A 156 7.30 39.34 17.90
CA MET A 156 8.40 39.30 18.86
C MET A 156 9.77 39.09 18.20
N PHE A 157 9.80 38.73 16.91
CA PHE A 157 11.02 38.54 16.14
C PHE A 157 11.16 39.65 15.09
N GLU A 158 12.34 40.27 15.02
CA GLU A 158 12.68 41.26 13.98
C GLU A 158 13.30 40.59 12.74
N CYS A 159 13.92 39.41 12.93
CA CYS A 159 14.63 38.71 11.86
C CYS A 159 13.65 38.07 10.87
N LYS A 160 13.66 38.55 9.63
CA LYS A 160 12.81 38.06 8.53
C LYS A 160 12.86 36.54 8.36
N ILE A 161 14.02 35.91 8.52
CA ILE A 161 14.18 34.45 8.40
C ILE A 161 13.39 33.70 9.48
N LYS A 162 13.39 34.21 10.72
CA LYS A 162 12.67 33.58 11.83
C LYS A 162 11.17 33.77 11.69
N ILE A 163 10.73 34.96 11.30
CA ILE A 163 9.33 35.24 11.00
C ILE A 163 8.82 34.27 9.92
N LYS A 164 9.58 34.09 8.82
CA LYS A 164 9.27 33.09 7.80
C LYS A 164 9.17 31.68 8.38
N GLY A 165 10.12 31.26 9.21
CA GLY A 165 10.08 29.95 9.87
C GLY A 165 8.80 29.73 10.69
N LEU A 166 8.37 30.73 11.45
CA LEU A 166 7.13 30.68 12.23
C LEU A 166 5.88 30.64 11.32
N LEU A 167 5.85 31.47 10.28
CA LEU A 167 4.75 31.47 9.30
C LEU A 167 4.58 30.10 8.62
N LEU A 168 5.68 29.40 8.34
CA LEU A 168 5.64 28.05 7.76
C LEU A 168 5.06 26.99 8.70
N LYS A 169 5.08 27.21 10.02
CA LYS A 169 4.49 26.31 11.01
C LYS A 169 2.97 26.46 11.15
N ILE A 170 2.42 27.60 10.76
CA ILE A 170 0.96 27.85 10.75
C ILE A 170 0.32 26.93 9.70
N LYS A 171 -0.78 26.27 10.05
CA LYS A 171 -1.52 25.38 9.13
C LYS A 171 -2.67 26.10 8.44
N ASP A 172 -3.36 26.99 9.15
CA ASP A 172 -4.47 27.77 8.62
C ASP A 172 -4.00 28.82 7.60
N TYR A 173 -4.43 28.63 6.36
CA TYR A 173 -4.10 29.54 5.27
C TYR A 173 -4.74 30.93 5.43
N LYS A 174 -5.88 31.06 6.11
CA LYS A 174 -6.48 32.39 6.35
C LYS A 174 -5.59 33.23 7.26
N THR A 175 -5.03 32.63 8.30
CA THR A 175 -4.08 33.28 9.20
C THR A 175 -2.77 33.60 8.47
N LYS A 176 -2.23 32.69 7.65
CA LYS A 176 -1.05 32.97 6.80
C LYS A 176 -1.26 34.16 5.87
N CYS A 177 -2.44 34.32 5.28
CA CYS A 177 -2.73 35.40 4.34
C CYS A 177 -2.59 36.80 4.96
N LYS A 178 -2.71 36.95 6.29
CA LYS A 178 -2.44 38.23 6.97
C LYS A 178 -0.99 38.71 6.77
N TYR A 179 -0.07 37.78 6.48
CA TYR A 179 1.37 38.01 6.31
C TYR A 179 1.84 37.65 4.89
N PHE A 180 0.96 37.72 3.91
CA PHE A 180 1.18 37.23 2.55
C PHE A 180 2.51 37.70 1.92
N ASP A 181 2.83 38.99 2.01
CA ASP A 181 4.06 39.57 1.46
C ASP A 181 5.35 39.07 2.11
N MET A 182 5.26 38.52 3.32
CA MET A 182 6.40 37.98 4.06
C MET A 182 6.65 36.51 3.72
N LEU A 183 5.68 35.82 3.12
CA LEU A 183 5.78 34.42 2.75
C LEU A 183 6.74 34.22 1.56
N PRO A 184 7.43 33.07 1.49
CA PRO A 184 8.14 32.69 0.27
C PRO A 184 7.13 32.42 -0.87
N ILE A 185 7.56 32.63 -2.11
CA ILE A 185 6.69 32.56 -3.31
C ILE A 185 5.88 31.26 -3.41
N TYR A 186 6.47 30.12 -3.06
CA TYR A 186 5.78 28.83 -3.12
C TYR A 186 4.62 28.72 -2.12
N GLU A 187 4.70 29.38 -0.96
CA GLU A 187 3.58 29.47 -0.02
C GLU A 187 2.56 30.53 -0.44
N GLN A 188 3.01 31.64 -1.02
CA GLN A 188 2.12 32.65 -1.58
C GLN A 188 1.16 32.01 -2.59
N LYS A 189 1.68 31.19 -3.52
CA LYS A 189 0.88 30.42 -4.49
C LYS A 189 -0.24 29.60 -3.84
N ARG A 190 0.05 28.94 -2.71
CA ARG A 190 -0.94 28.13 -1.94
C ARG A 190 -1.97 28.98 -1.19
N CYS A 191 -1.58 30.19 -0.78
CA CYS A 191 -2.46 31.13 -0.08
C CYS A 191 -3.50 31.80 -1.00
N ILE A 192 -3.25 31.88 -2.30
CA ILE A 192 -4.06 32.69 -3.23
C ILE A 192 -5.57 32.38 -3.16
N SER A 193 -5.97 31.11 -3.05
CA SER A 193 -7.38 30.75 -2.96
C SER A 193 -8.09 31.32 -1.72
N TYR A 194 -7.33 31.62 -0.66
CA TYR A 194 -7.83 32.12 0.62
C TYR A 194 -7.65 33.63 0.81
N LEU A 195 -6.91 34.29 -0.09
CA LEU A 195 -6.58 35.71 0.01
C LEU A 195 -7.76 36.58 -0.47
N PRO A 196 -8.38 37.42 0.40
CA PRO A 196 -9.52 38.24 0.00
C PRO A 196 -9.19 39.27 -1.09
N ASN A 197 -8.04 39.94 -0.97
CA ASN A 197 -7.60 40.99 -1.89
C ASN A 197 -6.63 40.48 -2.95
N LYS A 198 -6.80 39.23 -3.41
CA LYS A 198 -5.90 38.59 -4.38
C LYS A 198 -5.70 39.38 -5.68
N MET A 199 -6.67 40.22 -6.04
CA MET A 199 -6.61 41.06 -7.24
C MET A 199 -5.53 42.15 -7.19
N ASP A 200 -5.09 42.57 -6.01
CA ASP A 200 -4.00 43.55 -5.85
C ASP A 200 -2.68 43.03 -6.44
N TYR A 201 -2.55 41.70 -6.58
CA TYR A 201 -1.36 41.01 -7.06
C TYR A 201 -1.46 40.58 -8.53
N ILE A 202 -2.48 41.00 -9.27
CA ILE A 202 -2.74 40.54 -10.65
C ILE A 202 -1.58 40.81 -11.62
N ASN A 203 -0.76 41.84 -11.35
CA ASN A 203 0.40 42.17 -12.18
C ASN A 203 1.65 41.33 -11.86
N ASN A 204 1.61 40.48 -10.81
CA ASN A 204 2.71 39.58 -10.48
C ASN A 204 2.65 38.33 -11.37
N LYS A 205 3.60 38.21 -12.29
CA LYS A 205 3.66 37.10 -13.27
C LYS A 205 3.70 35.72 -12.61
N ASP A 206 4.40 35.56 -11.49
CA ASP A 206 4.56 34.26 -10.81
C ASP A 206 3.27 33.81 -10.09
N LEU A 207 2.38 34.76 -9.76
CA LEU A 207 1.14 34.51 -9.04
C LEU A 207 -0.09 34.54 -9.96
N LEU A 208 0.01 35.22 -11.11
CA LEU A 208 -1.09 35.44 -12.04
C LEU A 208 -1.88 34.15 -12.37
N PRO A 209 -1.26 33.00 -12.69
CA PRO A 209 -2.00 31.77 -13.02
C PRO A 209 -2.88 31.27 -11.86
N TYR A 210 -2.39 31.40 -10.63
CA TYR A 210 -3.10 31.01 -9.41
C TYR A 210 -4.21 32.01 -9.07
N ILE A 211 -3.95 33.31 -9.29
CA ILE A 211 -4.92 34.37 -9.03
C ILE A 211 -6.14 34.15 -9.92
N ILE A 212 -5.95 34.07 -11.25
CA ILE A 212 -7.06 33.91 -12.18
C ILE A 212 -7.77 32.57 -12.01
N ALA A 213 -7.06 31.49 -11.67
CA ALA A 213 -7.72 30.21 -11.40
C ALA A 213 -8.64 30.23 -10.17
N SER A 214 -8.43 31.20 -9.28
CA SER A 214 -9.13 31.30 -7.99
C SER A 214 -10.19 32.42 -7.93
N VAL A 215 -10.41 33.14 -9.03
CA VAL A 215 -11.51 34.12 -9.13
C VAL A 215 -12.72 33.44 -9.73
N ASP A 216 -13.91 33.87 -9.30
CA ASP A 216 -15.18 33.44 -9.88
C ASP A 216 -15.66 34.47 -10.93
N ASP A 217 -14.77 34.80 -11.87
CA ASP A 217 -15.03 35.75 -12.96
C ASP A 217 -14.48 35.21 -14.28
N GLU A 218 -15.34 34.53 -15.04
CA GLU A 218 -14.99 33.93 -16.33
C GLU A 218 -14.42 34.95 -17.32
N LYS A 219 -14.94 36.18 -17.35
CA LYS A 219 -14.46 37.22 -18.28
C LYS A 219 -13.02 37.61 -17.96
N LEU A 220 -12.71 37.72 -16.67
CA LEU A 220 -11.38 38.02 -16.21
C LEU A 220 -10.41 36.87 -16.53
N ILE A 221 -10.83 35.63 -16.30
CA ILE A 221 -10.04 34.43 -16.63
C ILE A 221 -9.70 34.43 -18.12
N LEU A 222 -10.71 34.57 -18.98
CA LEU A 222 -10.54 34.59 -20.44
C LEU A 222 -9.58 35.69 -20.91
N ARG A 223 -9.68 36.89 -20.31
CA ARG A 223 -8.83 38.04 -20.64
C ARG A 223 -7.34 37.75 -20.45
N TYR A 224 -6.97 37.04 -19.38
CA TYR A 224 -5.57 36.76 -19.05
C TYR A 224 -5.08 35.44 -19.63
N TYR A 225 -5.91 34.39 -19.57
CA TYR A 225 -5.51 33.02 -19.85
C TYR A 225 -4.87 32.82 -21.24
N PHE A 226 -5.46 33.37 -22.30
CA PHE A 226 -4.96 33.12 -23.66
C PHE A 226 -3.58 33.76 -23.94
N ASN A 227 -3.19 34.74 -23.13
CA ASN A 227 -1.89 35.40 -23.20
C ASN A 227 -0.82 34.75 -22.31
N LEU A 228 -1.18 33.72 -21.53
CA LEU A 228 -0.25 32.99 -20.69
C LEU A 228 0.68 32.07 -21.50
N SER A 229 1.83 31.76 -20.89
CA SER A 229 2.74 30.71 -21.36
C SER A 229 2.05 29.34 -21.33
N TYR A 230 2.63 28.33 -22.01
CA TYR A 230 2.11 26.96 -21.94
C TYR A 230 2.02 26.46 -20.50
N ASP A 231 3.10 26.58 -19.73
CA ASP A 231 3.17 26.12 -18.33
C ASP A 231 2.16 26.85 -17.44
N ASP A 232 2.00 28.15 -17.63
CA ASP A 232 1.05 28.95 -16.86
C ASP A 232 -0.41 28.61 -17.18
N LYS A 233 -0.71 28.29 -18.45
CA LYS A 233 -2.04 27.77 -18.83
C LYS A 233 -2.35 26.46 -18.12
N LEU A 234 -1.38 25.53 -18.05
CA LEU A 234 -1.54 24.27 -17.34
C LEU A 234 -1.81 24.49 -15.84
N ILE A 235 -1.05 25.37 -15.20
CA ILE A 235 -1.26 25.75 -13.79
C ILE A 235 -2.67 26.30 -13.60
N THR A 236 -3.12 27.20 -14.48
CA THR A 236 -4.48 27.75 -14.39
C THR A 236 -5.54 26.66 -14.55
N LEU A 237 -5.42 25.80 -15.56
CA LEU A 237 -6.35 24.69 -15.80
C LEU A 237 -6.46 23.77 -14.58
N GLU A 238 -5.34 23.39 -13.96
CA GLU A 238 -5.32 22.52 -12.78
C GLU A 238 -5.95 23.17 -11.54
N ASN A 239 -5.87 24.50 -11.41
CA ASN A 239 -6.30 25.21 -10.20
C ASN A 239 -7.75 25.74 -10.26
N ILE A 240 -8.39 25.75 -11.43
CA ILE A 240 -9.83 26.06 -11.55
C ILE A 240 -10.61 24.89 -10.96
N LYS A 241 -11.19 25.08 -9.76
CA LYS A 241 -11.97 24.04 -9.09
C LYS A 241 -13.45 24.20 -9.40
N TYR A 242 -14.12 23.07 -9.65
CA TYR A 242 -15.58 22.96 -9.74
C TYR A 242 -16.25 23.69 -10.92
N ASN A 243 -15.51 24.00 -11.99
CA ASN A 243 -16.08 24.50 -13.25
C ASN A 243 -15.45 23.76 -14.44
N ASN A 244 -15.91 22.51 -14.65
CA ASN A 244 -15.43 21.64 -15.73
C ASN A 244 -15.70 22.26 -17.11
N ASP A 245 -16.85 22.93 -17.29
CA ASP A 245 -17.22 23.56 -18.57
C ASP A 245 -16.22 24.66 -18.97
N LEU A 246 -15.82 25.50 -18.01
CA LEU A 246 -14.80 26.52 -18.24
C LEU A 246 -13.43 25.88 -18.54
N GLN A 247 -13.00 24.87 -17.76
CA GLN A 247 -11.74 24.17 -18.02
C GLN A 247 -11.71 23.56 -19.43
N ILE A 248 -12.80 22.94 -19.85
CA ILE A 248 -12.98 22.36 -21.19
C ILE A 248 -12.91 23.46 -22.26
N TYR A 249 -13.63 24.56 -22.06
CA TYR A 249 -13.60 25.70 -22.98
C TYR A 249 -12.17 26.25 -23.14
N LEU A 250 -11.47 26.47 -22.03
CA LEU A 250 -10.09 26.98 -22.04
C LEU A 250 -9.16 26.00 -22.74
N LEU A 251 -9.21 24.71 -22.41
CA LEU A 251 -8.42 23.66 -23.06
C LEU A 251 -8.63 23.66 -24.58
N ILE A 252 -9.89 23.67 -25.03
CA ILE A 252 -10.28 23.63 -26.44
C ILE A 252 -9.74 24.83 -27.23
N ASN A 253 -9.70 26.02 -26.61
CA ASN A 253 -9.31 27.27 -27.26
C ASN A 253 -7.84 27.65 -27.00
N SER A 254 -7.04 26.76 -26.40
CA SER A 254 -5.66 27.08 -25.99
C SER A 254 -4.63 27.06 -27.14
N ASN A 255 -5.01 26.60 -28.34
CA ASN A 255 -4.13 26.39 -29.49
C ASN A 255 -2.93 25.47 -29.20
N PHE A 256 -3.10 24.49 -28.31
CA PHE A 256 -2.10 23.48 -28.02
C PHE A 256 -1.85 22.57 -29.22
N ASN A 257 -0.60 22.14 -29.39
CA ASN A 257 -0.30 21.02 -30.29
C ASN A 257 -0.84 19.70 -29.70
N LYS A 258 -0.72 18.59 -30.45
CA LYS A 258 -1.30 17.30 -30.08
C LYS A 258 -0.81 16.79 -28.70
N ASP A 259 0.50 16.89 -28.44
CA ASP A 259 1.10 16.39 -27.19
C ASP A 259 0.80 17.33 -26.02
N GLU A 260 0.86 18.63 -26.25
CA GLU A 260 0.51 19.67 -25.28
C GLU A 260 -0.96 19.54 -24.84
N TYR A 261 -1.87 19.34 -25.79
CA TYR A 261 -3.29 19.16 -25.54
C TYR A 261 -3.55 17.88 -24.76
N LEU A 262 -2.90 16.77 -25.14
CA LEU A 262 -3.02 15.51 -24.41
C LEU A 262 -2.57 15.66 -22.95
N TYR A 263 -1.44 16.31 -22.71
CA TYR A 263 -0.96 16.56 -21.35
C TYR A 263 -1.94 17.45 -20.55
N ALA A 264 -2.42 18.54 -21.14
CA ALA A 264 -3.39 19.42 -20.50
C ALA A 264 -4.73 18.72 -20.20
N LEU A 265 -5.20 17.89 -21.13
CA LEU A 265 -6.40 17.08 -20.98
C LEU A 265 -6.28 16.13 -19.77
N ARG A 266 -5.13 15.47 -19.60
CA ARG A 266 -4.87 14.59 -18.44
C ARG A 266 -4.97 15.27 -17.10
N LEU A 267 -4.58 16.55 -17.02
CA LEU A 267 -4.68 17.32 -15.78
C LEU A 267 -6.14 17.51 -15.36
N ILE A 268 -7.02 17.85 -16.31
CA ILE A 268 -8.43 18.15 -16.03
C ILE A 268 -9.31 16.89 -15.95
N LEU A 269 -8.93 15.79 -16.59
CA LEU A 269 -9.71 14.54 -16.60
C LEU A 269 -9.81 13.83 -15.25
N LYS A 270 -8.96 14.19 -14.28
CA LYS A 270 -9.05 13.65 -12.92
C LYS A 270 -10.44 13.89 -12.32
N ASP A 271 -11.05 15.03 -12.65
CA ASP A 271 -12.32 15.50 -12.07
C ASP A 271 -13.52 15.34 -13.03
N ILE A 272 -13.32 14.77 -14.23
CA ILE A 272 -14.37 14.54 -15.24
C ILE A 272 -14.68 13.04 -15.33
N ASN A 273 -15.95 12.69 -15.11
CA ASN A 273 -16.46 11.32 -15.20
C ASN A 273 -17.52 11.13 -16.30
N ASP A 274 -17.99 12.20 -16.94
CA ASP A 274 -18.96 12.09 -18.03
C ASP A 274 -18.28 11.54 -19.30
N LEU A 275 -18.66 10.32 -19.68
CA LEU A 275 -18.09 9.61 -20.83
C LEU A 275 -18.33 10.34 -22.16
N ASN A 276 -19.44 11.06 -22.33
CA ASN A 276 -19.70 11.80 -23.58
C ASN A 276 -18.72 12.96 -23.72
N ILE A 277 -18.47 13.68 -22.62
CA ILE A 277 -17.50 14.77 -22.59
C ILE A 277 -16.08 14.23 -22.84
N ILE A 278 -15.68 13.17 -22.13
CA ILE A 278 -14.39 12.51 -22.32
C ILE A 278 -14.21 12.13 -23.80
N ASN A 279 -15.22 11.48 -24.37
CA ASN A 279 -15.23 11.07 -25.77
C ASN A 279 -15.02 12.25 -26.73
N ASP A 280 -15.75 13.35 -26.54
CA ASP A 280 -15.63 14.53 -27.40
C ASP A 280 -14.28 15.23 -27.27
N LEU A 281 -13.71 15.25 -26.07
CA LEU A 281 -12.38 15.82 -25.82
C LEU A 281 -11.28 15.03 -26.52
N TYR A 282 -11.37 13.71 -26.55
CA TYR A 282 -10.38 12.84 -27.18
C TYR A 282 -10.53 12.71 -28.70
N LYS A 283 -11.73 12.94 -29.25
CA LYS A 283 -11.91 13.03 -30.72
C LYS A 283 -10.96 14.04 -31.35
N LYS A 284 -10.60 15.12 -30.64
CA LYS A 284 -9.65 16.15 -31.11
C LYS A 284 -8.22 15.67 -31.26
N ILE A 285 -7.82 14.64 -30.53
CA ILE A 285 -6.46 14.08 -30.56
C ILE A 285 -6.33 13.03 -31.67
N ASP A 286 -7.46 12.47 -32.11
CA ASP A 286 -7.52 11.36 -33.07
C ASP A 286 -6.61 10.19 -32.67
N ILE A 287 -6.98 9.51 -31.58
CA ILE A 287 -6.29 8.31 -31.10
C ILE A 287 -7.07 7.10 -31.56
N GLU A 288 -6.48 6.32 -32.47
CA GLU A 288 -7.15 5.21 -33.14
C GLU A 288 -7.63 4.11 -32.17
N VAL A 289 -6.77 3.67 -31.24
CA VAL A 289 -7.13 2.62 -30.26
C VAL A 289 -8.30 3.03 -29.39
N VAL A 290 -8.36 4.30 -29.00
CA VAL A 290 -9.45 4.87 -28.21
C VAL A 290 -10.74 4.85 -29.00
N LYS A 291 -10.71 5.27 -30.27
CA LYS A 291 -11.88 5.23 -31.14
C LYS A 291 -12.42 3.80 -31.30
N LYS A 292 -11.53 2.82 -31.43
CA LYS A 292 -11.93 1.41 -31.53
C LYS A 292 -12.57 0.90 -30.24
N VAL A 293 -11.95 1.14 -29.07
CA VAL A 293 -12.54 0.77 -27.77
C VAL A 293 -13.88 1.48 -27.56
N GLN A 294 -13.96 2.77 -27.89
CA GLN A 294 -15.18 3.57 -27.81
C GLN A 294 -16.29 3.06 -28.71
N SER A 295 -15.95 2.59 -29.93
CA SER A 295 -16.94 2.00 -30.84
C SER A 295 -17.59 0.75 -30.23
N ASN A 296 -16.92 0.15 -29.24
CA ASN A 296 -17.36 -1.03 -28.54
C ASN A 296 -17.69 -2.16 -29.51
N ILE A 297 -16.84 -2.30 -30.55
CA ILE A 297 -16.91 -3.35 -31.56
C ILE A 297 -15.54 -4.02 -31.59
N LEU A 298 -15.51 -5.29 -31.20
CA LEU A 298 -14.32 -6.10 -31.32
C LEU A 298 -14.19 -6.63 -32.76
N PRO A 299 -13.02 -6.48 -33.43
CA PRO A 299 -12.83 -6.99 -34.78
C PRO A 299 -12.92 -8.51 -34.81
N VAL A 300 -13.72 -9.04 -35.74
CA VAL A 300 -13.88 -10.48 -35.95
C VAL A 300 -12.71 -11.01 -36.77
N THR A 301 -12.07 -12.06 -36.28
CA THR A 301 -10.93 -12.72 -36.94
C THR A 301 -11.35 -13.97 -37.71
N GLU A 302 -10.44 -14.59 -38.44
CA GLU A 302 -10.75 -15.86 -39.11
C GLU A 302 -10.84 -17.03 -38.11
N ASP A 303 -11.79 -17.93 -38.33
CA ASP A 303 -12.02 -19.16 -37.55
C ASP A 303 -10.99 -20.27 -37.88
N ASN A 304 -9.70 -20.02 -37.71
CA ASN A 304 -8.63 -20.92 -38.13
C ASN A 304 -7.82 -21.54 -36.96
N PHE A 305 -8.47 -21.85 -35.83
CA PHE A 305 -7.83 -22.49 -34.68
C PHE A 305 -8.31 -23.93 -34.42
N TYR A 306 -7.43 -24.74 -33.85
CA TYR A 306 -7.70 -26.14 -33.50
C TYR A 306 -8.57 -26.24 -32.25
N ILE A 307 -9.74 -26.87 -32.32
CA ILE A 307 -10.57 -27.18 -31.14
C ILE A 307 -10.53 -28.68 -30.83
N ASP A 308 -10.02 -29.03 -29.65
CA ASP A 308 -10.00 -30.42 -29.19
C ASP A 308 -11.38 -30.86 -28.69
N SER A 309 -12.05 -31.73 -29.45
CA SER A 309 -13.38 -32.25 -29.10
C SER A 309 -13.39 -33.16 -27.86
N ASN A 310 -12.23 -33.59 -27.36
CA ASN A 310 -12.13 -34.44 -26.17
C ASN A 310 -12.24 -33.66 -24.86
N ILE A 311 -12.06 -32.33 -24.88
CA ILE A 311 -12.16 -31.51 -23.67
C ILE A 311 -13.62 -31.44 -23.18
N ASP A 312 -13.82 -31.65 -21.88
CA ASP A 312 -15.14 -31.63 -21.25
C ASP A 312 -15.81 -30.26 -21.41
N LYS A 313 -17.01 -30.23 -22.01
CA LYS A 313 -17.80 -29.00 -22.22
C LYS A 313 -18.23 -28.31 -20.92
N ARG A 314 -18.13 -29.00 -19.77
CA ARG A 314 -18.34 -28.39 -18.45
C ARG A 314 -17.20 -27.49 -18.01
N ILE A 315 -16.04 -27.55 -18.66
CA ILE A 315 -14.91 -26.66 -18.38
C ILE A 315 -15.36 -25.22 -18.61
N LYS A 316 -15.28 -24.43 -17.54
CA LYS A 316 -15.45 -22.99 -17.56
C LYS A 316 -14.14 -22.34 -17.17
N PHE A 317 -13.78 -21.29 -17.89
CA PHE A 317 -12.56 -20.55 -17.63
C PHE A 317 -12.74 -19.05 -17.84
N GLY A 318 -11.82 -18.27 -17.28
CA GLY A 318 -11.66 -16.85 -17.54
C GLY A 318 -10.18 -16.51 -17.66
N VAL A 319 -9.87 -15.38 -18.27
CA VAL A 319 -8.49 -14.90 -18.43
C VAL A 319 -8.37 -13.43 -18.03
N GLU A 320 -7.22 -13.09 -17.44
CA GLU A 320 -6.80 -11.72 -17.16
C GLU A 320 -5.58 -11.42 -18.03
N LEU A 321 -5.72 -10.43 -18.93
CA LEU A 321 -4.69 -10.01 -19.89
C LEU A 321 -4.09 -8.67 -19.44
N GLU A 322 -2.98 -8.72 -18.71
CA GLU A 322 -2.27 -7.53 -18.24
C GLU A 322 -1.38 -6.96 -19.35
N SER A 323 -1.37 -5.64 -19.52
CA SER A 323 -0.59 -4.96 -20.54
C SER A 323 -0.28 -3.51 -20.15
N SER A 324 0.50 -2.83 -20.98
CA SER A 324 0.73 -1.39 -20.88
C SER A 324 0.21 -0.67 -22.11
N ASN A 325 -0.43 0.48 -21.92
CA ASN A 325 -0.80 1.37 -23.01
C ASN A 325 -0.56 2.82 -22.61
N VAL A 326 0.05 3.61 -23.49
CA VAL A 326 0.32 5.03 -23.20
C VAL A 326 -0.94 5.84 -22.94
N TYR A 327 -2.12 5.35 -23.33
CA TYR A 327 -3.43 5.96 -23.11
C TYR A 327 -4.27 5.23 -22.04
N ASN A 328 -3.65 4.47 -21.13
CA ASN A 328 -4.36 3.69 -20.12
C ASN A 328 -5.35 4.53 -19.29
N ASP A 329 -4.96 5.74 -18.91
CA ASP A 329 -5.74 6.70 -18.15
C ASP A 329 -7.11 7.00 -18.77
N LEU A 330 -7.18 7.04 -20.10
CA LEU A 330 -8.42 7.15 -20.83
C LEU A 330 -9.13 5.82 -20.99
N LEU A 331 -8.41 4.79 -21.42
CA LEU A 331 -9.02 3.48 -21.68
C LEU A 331 -9.73 2.92 -20.43
N LEU A 332 -9.18 3.19 -19.25
CA LEU A 332 -9.76 2.85 -17.95
C LEU A 332 -11.10 3.54 -17.66
N LYS A 333 -11.39 4.68 -18.29
CA LYS A 333 -12.68 5.37 -18.11
C LYS A 333 -13.82 4.60 -18.77
N PHE A 334 -13.57 3.83 -19.82
CA PHE A 334 -14.63 3.04 -20.48
C PHE A 334 -15.15 1.90 -19.60
N HIS A 335 -14.33 1.41 -18.65
CA HIS A 335 -14.61 0.28 -17.74
C HIS A 335 -14.91 -1.06 -18.42
N LYS A 336 -15.37 -1.05 -19.67
CA LYS A 336 -15.70 -2.21 -20.49
C LYS A 336 -15.33 -1.99 -21.94
N PHE A 337 -15.05 -3.10 -22.62
CA PHE A 337 -14.97 -3.19 -24.06
C PHE A 337 -15.64 -4.49 -24.48
N GLU A 338 -16.79 -4.38 -25.15
CA GLU A 338 -17.70 -5.49 -25.36
C GLU A 338 -18.05 -6.17 -24.02
N ASN A 339 -17.80 -7.47 -23.92
CA ASN A 339 -18.03 -8.26 -22.70
C ASN A 339 -16.82 -8.31 -21.76
N TRP A 340 -15.72 -7.66 -22.11
CA TRP A 340 -14.50 -7.60 -21.30
C TRP A 340 -14.56 -6.42 -20.35
N ASN A 341 -14.10 -6.61 -19.11
CA ASN A 341 -13.88 -5.46 -18.22
C ASN A 341 -12.48 -4.89 -18.44
N ILE A 342 -12.34 -3.59 -18.25
CA ILE A 342 -11.10 -2.86 -18.30
C ILE A 342 -10.79 -2.37 -16.89
N VAL A 343 -9.69 -2.85 -16.32
CA VAL A 343 -9.28 -2.52 -14.96
C VAL A 343 -7.84 -2.03 -14.91
N SER A 344 -7.51 -1.27 -13.86
CA SER A 344 -6.17 -0.72 -13.69
C SER A 344 -5.22 -1.81 -13.24
N GLU A 345 -4.06 -1.92 -13.89
CA GLU A 345 -2.98 -2.80 -13.45
C GLU A 345 -1.87 -1.98 -12.79
N ALA A 346 -1.57 -2.28 -11.53
CA ALA A 346 -0.68 -1.47 -10.70
C ALA A 346 0.79 -1.91 -10.75
N SER A 347 1.05 -3.16 -11.11
CA SER A 347 2.39 -3.74 -11.21
C SER A 347 3.09 -3.42 -12.52
N VAL A 348 2.34 -2.95 -13.53
CA VAL A 348 2.85 -2.58 -14.85
C VAL A 348 2.80 -1.07 -15.03
N LYS A 349 3.87 -0.45 -15.54
CA LYS A 349 3.86 0.99 -15.88
C LYS A 349 2.84 1.29 -16.97
N ASN A 350 2.00 2.31 -16.74
CA ASN A 350 0.82 2.60 -17.57
C ASN A 350 -0.06 1.35 -17.75
N GLY A 351 -0.19 0.57 -16.68
CA GLY A 351 -0.83 -0.73 -16.68
C GLY A 351 -2.32 -0.65 -16.91
N ILE A 352 -2.81 -1.63 -17.66
CA ILE A 352 -4.21 -1.90 -17.95
C ILE A 352 -4.41 -3.41 -18.09
N GLU A 353 -5.46 -3.93 -17.48
CA GLU A 353 -5.83 -5.33 -17.54
C GLU A 353 -7.21 -5.48 -18.17
N PHE A 354 -7.34 -6.45 -19.06
CA PHE A 354 -8.60 -6.87 -19.64
C PHE A 354 -9.02 -8.21 -19.04
N THR A 355 -10.14 -8.23 -18.31
CA THR A 355 -10.68 -9.45 -17.70
C THR A 355 -11.82 -9.99 -18.55
N SER A 356 -11.74 -11.26 -18.95
CA SER A 356 -12.74 -11.86 -19.82
C SER A 356 -14.10 -12.06 -19.13
N PRO A 357 -15.19 -12.25 -19.91
CA PRO A 357 -16.37 -12.92 -19.39
C PRO A 357 -16.06 -14.39 -19.03
N ILE A 358 -17.02 -15.08 -18.42
CA ILE A 358 -16.92 -16.52 -18.18
C ILE A 358 -17.06 -17.25 -19.52
N TYR A 359 -16.01 -17.95 -19.91
CA TYR A 359 -15.96 -18.74 -21.12
C TYR A 359 -16.23 -20.21 -20.87
N HIS A 360 -16.69 -20.88 -21.93
CA HIS A 360 -16.78 -22.32 -22.05
C HIS A 360 -15.74 -22.80 -23.07
N TYR A 361 -15.35 -24.07 -23.01
CA TYR A 361 -14.48 -24.63 -24.05
C TYR A 361 -15.27 -24.95 -25.33
N ASP A 362 -15.68 -23.90 -26.03
CA ASP A 362 -16.43 -23.94 -27.27
C ASP A 362 -15.89 -22.93 -28.29
N LYS A 363 -16.40 -23.04 -29.53
CA LYS A 363 -15.94 -22.23 -30.65
C LYS A 363 -16.17 -20.74 -30.43
N GLU A 364 -17.32 -20.36 -29.90
CA GLU A 364 -17.70 -18.95 -29.70
C GLU A 364 -16.79 -18.27 -28.68
N SER A 365 -16.57 -18.92 -27.53
CA SER A 365 -15.72 -18.40 -26.46
C SER A 365 -14.26 -18.27 -26.93
N LEU A 366 -13.74 -19.30 -27.60
CA LEU A 366 -12.36 -19.29 -28.13
C LEU A 366 -12.18 -18.26 -29.24
N HIS A 367 -13.19 -18.06 -30.09
CA HIS A 367 -13.16 -17.02 -31.11
C HIS A 367 -13.13 -15.62 -30.49
N ASN A 368 -13.98 -15.35 -29.50
CA ASN A 368 -13.97 -14.06 -28.81
C ASN A 368 -12.63 -13.79 -28.10
N LEU A 369 -12.01 -14.82 -27.51
CA LEU A 369 -10.68 -14.71 -26.94
C LEU A 369 -9.62 -14.39 -28.00
N LYS A 370 -9.70 -15.02 -29.17
CA LYS A 370 -8.81 -14.77 -30.30
C LYS A 370 -8.96 -13.34 -30.82
N ASP A 371 -10.19 -12.89 -31.04
CA ASP A 371 -10.51 -11.54 -31.46
C ASP A 371 -9.94 -10.50 -30.49
N MET A 372 -10.07 -10.77 -29.18
CA MET A 372 -9.50 -9.90 -28.16
C MET A 372 -7.99 -9.85 -28.29
N CYS A 373 -7.32 -10.99 -28.34
CA CYS A 373 -5.87 -11.10 -28.51
C CYS A 373 -5.36 -10.37 -29.77
N GLU A 374 -6.05 -10.51 -30.90
CA GLU A 374 -5.69 -9.87 -32.17
C GLU A 374 -5.88 -8.34 -32.11
N PHE A 375 -7.01 -7.88 -31.55
CA PHE A 375 -7.26 -6.46 -31.32
C PHE A 375 -6.12 -5.85 -30.50
N LEU A 376 -5.82 -6.53 -29.41
CA LEU A 376 -4.79 -6.18 -28.46
C LEU A 376 -3.40 -6.05 -29.14
N ASN A 377 -2.98 -7.07 -29.92
CA ASN A 377 -1.71 -7.04 -30.66
C ASN A 377 -1.64 -5.90 -31.69
N ASN A 378 -2.76 -5.59 -32.34
CA ASN A 378 -2.82 -4.61 -33.41
C ASN A 378 -3.02 -3.16 -32.94
N ASN A 379 -3.08 -2.90 -31.62
CA ASN A 379 -3.40 -1.58 -31.07
C ASN A 379 -2.40 -1.08 -30.00
N ASN A 380 -1.12 -1.44 -30.14
CA ASN A 380 0.01 -0.91 -29.35
C ASN A 380 -0.09 -1.12 -27.84
N PHE A 381 -0.78 -2.16 -27.41
CA PHE A 381 -0.67 -2.63 -26.03
C PHE A 381 0.59 -3.47 -25.91
N ASN A 382 1.49 -3.07 -25.00
CA ASN A 382 2.81 -3.70 -24.86
C ASN A 382 2.87 -4.59 -23.62
N TYR A 383 3.62 -5.68 -23.78
CA TYR A 383 3.88 -6.68 -22.75
C TYR A 383 5.30 -6.51 -22.30
N THR A 384 5.49 -6.43 -21.00
CA THR A 384 6.80 -6.36 -20.39
C THR A 384 7.02 -7.62 -19.57
N ASP A 385 8.23 -7.80 -19.03
CA ASP A 385 8.50 -8.87 -18.07
C ASP A 385 7.73 -8.69 -16.74
N GLU A 386 7.07 -7.55 -16.55
CA GLU A 386 6.15 -7.27 -15.45
C GLU A 386 4.73 -7.82 -15.72
N SER A 387 4.34 -7.96 -16.99
CA SER A 387 3.00 -8.41 -17.39
C SER A 387 2.81 -9.90 -17.08
N ALA A 388 1.84 -10.22 -16.23
CA ALA A 388 1.39 -11.58 -16.03
C ALA A 388 0.25 -11.91 -16.98
N GLY A 389 -0.15 -13.17 -17.01
CA GLY A 389 -1.57 -13.33 -17.13
C GLY A 389 -2.10 -14.62 -16.55
N HIS A 390 -3.31 -14.46 -16.06
CA HIS A 390 -3.91 -15.39 -15.16
C HIS A 390 -4.99 -16.15 -15.92
N ILE A 391 -5.02 -17.46 -15.72
CA ILE A 391 -6.06 -18.32 -16.26
C ILE A 391 -6.84 -18.87 -15.08
N HIS A 392 -8.13 -18.60 -15.06
CA HIS A 392 -9.03 -18.96 -13.97
C HIS A 392 -9.88 -20.13 -14.42
N PHE A 393 -10.01 -21.16 -13.58
CA PHE A 393 -10.91 -22.29 -13.82
C PHE A 393 -11.91 -22.40 -12.67
N ASP A 394 -13.17 -22.66 -13.01
CA ASP A 394 -14.24 -22.86 -12.02
C ASP A 394 -13.89 -24.04 -11.08
N ILE A 395 -13.83 -23.78 -9.77
CA ILE A 395 -13.50 -24.81 -8.77
C ILE A 395 -14.55 -25.93 -8.75
N HIS A 396 -15.79 -25.62 -9.14
CA HIS A 396 -16.89 -26.56 -9.15
C HIS A 396 -16.80 -27.62 -10.26
N ILE A 397 -15.75 -27.58 -11.09
CA ILE A 397 -15.45 -28.70 -12.00
C ILE A 397 -15.05 -29.97 -11.24
N PHE A 398 -14.58 -29.87 -9.98
CA PHE A 398 -14.24 -31.03 -9.15
C PHE A 398 -15.46 -31.46 -8.32
N ASP A 399 -15.90 -32.71 -8.49
CA ASP A 399 -17.11 -33.25 -7.86
C ASP A 399 -16.83 -33.76 -6.44
N ASN A 400 -15.59 -34.11 -6.14
CA ASN A 400 -15.20 -34.65 -4.84
C ASN A 400 -13.73 -34.37 -4.50
N ILE A 401 -13.40 -34.63 -3.24
CA ILE A 401 -12.08 -34.32 -2.68
C ILE A 401 -10.93 -35.09 -3.34
N LYS A 402 -11.16 -36.33 -3.79
CA LYS A 402 -10.10 -37.13 -4.42
C LYS A 402 -9.66 -36.52 -5.73
N GLU A 403 -10.60 -35.95 -6.50
CA GLU A 403 -10.31 -35.29 -7.76
C GLU A 403 -9.43 -34.06 -7.56
N LEU A 404 -9.79 -33.20 -6.60
CA LEU A 404 -9.05 -31.97 -6.30
C LEU A 404 -7.67 -32.27 -5.67
N LEU A 405 -7.60 -33.25 -4.76
CA LEU A 405 -6.34 -33.73 -4.19
C LEU A 405 -5.41 -34.23 -5.29
N LEU A 406 -5.94 -35.01 -6.24
CA LEU A 406 -5.13 -35.57 -7.32
C LEU A 406 -4.65 -34.49 -8.30
N PHE A 407 -5.48 -33.48 -8.56
CA PHE A 407 -5.09 -32.30 -9.31
C PHE A 407 -3.89 -31.59 -8.67
N TYR A 408 -3.99 -31.25 -7.38
CA TYR A 408 -2.87 -30.63 -6.65
C TYR A 408 -1.66 -31.57 -6.56
N LYS A 409 -1.86 -32.88 -6.41
CA LYS A 409 -0.78 -33.86 -6.41
C LYS A 409 0.00 -33.83 -7.72
N ILE A 410 -0.67 -33.86 -8.87
CA ILE A 410 0.02 -33.80 -10.17
C ILE A 410 0.65 -32.43 -10.38
N TYR A 411 -0.10 -31.34 -10.15
CA TYR A 411 0.36 -29.96 -10.33
C TYR A 411 1.63 -29.68 -9.52
N CYS A 412 1.58 -29.89 -8.21
CA CYS A 412 2.68 -29.57 -7.31
C CYS A 412 3.91 -30.46 -7.53
N ASN A 413 3.73 -31.74 -7.87
CA ASN A 413 4.86 -32.63 -8.19
C ASN A 413 5.48 -32.34 -9.56
N THR A 414 4.90 -31.44 -10.35
CA THR A 414 5.42 -31.03 -11.65
C THR A 414 5.57 -29.51 -11.79
N GLU A 415 5.47 -28.79 -10.67
CA GLU A 415 5.40 -27.33 -10.64
C GLU A 415 6.61 -26.65 -11.31
N ASP A 416 7.82 -27.16 -11.07
CA ASP A 416 9.06 -26.73 -11.75
C ASP A 416 9.01 -26.89 -13.28
N ILE A 417 8.38 -27.95 -13.77
CA ILE A 417 8.15 -28.19 -15.20
C ILE A 417 7.11 -27.19 -15.74
N LEU A 418 6.07 -26.88 -14.97
CA LEU A 418 5.01 -25.94 -15.37
C LEU A 418 5.56 -24.54 -15.65
N TYR A 419 6.52 -24.05 -14.85
CA TYR A 419 7.22 -22.78 -15.14
C TYR A 419 7.95 -22.77 -16.48
N LEU A 420 8.34 -23.94 -17.01
CA LEU A 420 8.99 -24.04 -18.31
C LEU A 420 7.99 -24.21 -19.45
N ILE A 421 6.94 -25.00 -19.28
CA ILE A 421 6.06 -25.39 -20.41
C ILE A 421 4.83 -24.50 -20.60
N LEU A 422 4.41 -23.76 -19.57
CA LEU A 422 3.29 -22.80 -19.68
C LEU A 422 3.70 -21.44 -20.26
N ASN A 423 4.97 -21.29 -20.60
CA ASN A 423 5.51 -20.13 -21.31
C ASN A 423 5.78 -20.47 -22.78
N ARG A 424 5.72 -19.47 -23.67
CA ARG A 424 6.06 -19.69 -25.09
C ARG A 424 7.51 -20.18 -25.24
N PRO A 425 7.87 -20.80 -26.38
CA PRO A 425 9.24 -21.22 -26.64
C PRO A 425 10.23 -20.03 -26.64
N ASN A 426 11.40 -20.24 -26.03
CA ASN A 426 12.49 -19.27 -25.83
C ASN A 426 12.16 -18.10 -24.89
N SER A 427 11.13 -18.21 -24.04
CA SER A 427 10.84 -17.18 -23.04
C SER A 427 11.62 -17.39 -21.73
N ILE A 428 12.09 -16.29 -21.17
CA ILE A 428 12.70 -16.24 -19.84
C ILE A 428 11.58 -16.19 -18.80
N ILE A 429 11.74 -16.92 -17.70
CA ILE A 429 10.81 -16.87 -16.57
C ILE A 429 10.86 -15.46 -15.97
N ARG A 430 9.69 -14.84 -15.75
CA ARG A 430 9.60 -13.44 -15.33
C ARG A 430 10.35 -13.18 -14.02
N SER A 431 11.02 -12.03 -13.94
CA SER A 431 11.86 -11.64 -12.79
C SER A 431 11.09 -11.61 -11.47
N ASN A 432 9.79 -11.27 -11.52
CA ASN A 432 8.94 -11.08 -10.35
C ASN A 432 8.19 -12.33 -9.87
N ILE A 433 8.55 -13.56 -10.33
CA ILE A 433 7.90 -14.80 -9.84
C ILE A 433 7.97 -14.94 -8.32
N LYS A 434 9.04 -14.45 -7.68
CA LYS A 434 9.22 -14.52 -6.22
C LYS A 434 8.16 -13.72 -5.45
N THR A 435 7.53 -12.77 -6.12
CA THR A 435 6.53 -11.87 -5.53
C THR A 435 5.12 -12.21 -5.97
N TYR A 436 4.91 -12.61 -7.24
CA TYR A 436 3.57 -12.69 -7.85
C TYR A 436 3.14 -14.08 -8.35
N ALA A 437 4.03 -15.08 -8.28
CA ALA A 437 3.73 -16.48 -8.59
C ALA A 437 4.75 -17.40 -7.89
N TYR A 438 4.73 -17.43 -6.56
CA TYR A 438 5.65 -18.22 -5.75
C TYR A 438 5.27 -19.71 -5.75
N PRO A 439 6.21 -20.68 -5.92
CA PRO A 439 5.87 -22.10 -5.91
C PRO A 439 5.13 -22.58 -4.65
N LEU A 440 3.99 -23.25 -4.83
CA LEU A 440 3.13 -23.72 -3.73
C LEU A 440 3.65 -24.98 -3.06
N SER A 441 4.24 -25.90 -3.83
CA SER A 441 4.42 -27.30 -3.42
C SER A 441 5.20 -27.45 -2.12
N LYS A 442 6.28 -26.69 -1.92
CA LYS A 442 7.07 -26.72 -0.67
C LYS A 442 6.28 -26.25 0.55
N ARG A 443 5.54 -25.14 0.42
CA ARG A 443 4.70 -24.62 1.52
C ARG A 443 3.62 -25.61 1.91
N LEU A 444 3.01 -26.24 0.91
CA LEU A 444 2.01 -27.28 1.13
C LEU A 444 2.62 -28.49 1.85
N ASN A 445 3.83 -28.94 1.45
CA ASN A 445 4.53 -30.06 2.08
C ASN A 445 4.94 -29.76 3.53
N GLU A 446 5.47 -28.58 3.79
CA GLU A 446 5.83 -28.14 5.15
C GLU A 446 4.61 -28.19 6.07
N ASN A 447 3.46 -27.70 5.61
CA ASN A 447 2.22 -27.79 6.37
C ASN A 447 1.70 -29.22 6.53
N ILE A 448 1.90 -30.10 5.55
CA ILE A 448 1.57 -31.53 5.68
C ILE A 448 2.36 -32.18 6.81
N ILE A 449 3.67 -31.95 6.81
CA ILE A 449 4.60 -32.51 7.80
C ILE A 449 4.25 -31.97 9.19
N ASN A 450 3.97 -30.67 9.30
CA ASN A 450 3.65 -30.02 10.56
C ASN A 450 2.26 -30.37 11.11
N SER A 451 1.32 -30.78 10.25
CA SER A 451 -0.08 -31.05 10.63
C SER A 451 -0.37 -32.54 10.96
N PHE A 452 0.64 -33.41 11.01
CA PHE A 452 0.48 -34.87 11.18
C PHE A 452 -0.49 -35.50 10.17
N HIS A 453 -0.07 -35.66 8.90
CA HIS A 453 -0.84 -36.37 7.85
C HIS A 453 -2.35 -36.05 7.85
N PRO A 454 -2.74 -34.82 7.46
CA PRO A 454 -4.15 -34.42 7.49
C PRO A 454 -5.01 -35.36 6.65
N VAL A 455 -6.00 -35.97 7.29
CA VAL A 455 -7.07 -36.70 6.60
C VAL A 455 -8.17 -35.69 6.31
N PHE A 456 -8.34 -35.35 5.04
CA PHE A 456 -9.39 -34.43 4.62
C PHE A 456 -10.69 -35.19 4.35
N SER A 457 -11.79 -34.77 4.97
CA SER A 457 -13.11 -35.42 4.83
C SER A 457 -14.06 -34.70 3.86
N SER A 458 -13.74 -33.47 3.42
CA SER A 458 -14.54 -32.72 2.45
C SER A 458 -13.68 -31.81 1.54
N LEU A 459 -14.26 -31.36 0.43
CA LEU A 459 -13.63 -30.40 -0.48
C LEU A 459 -13.26 -29.10 0.24
N GLU A 460 -14.16 -28.58 1.06
CA GLU A 460 -14.00 -27.31 1.80
C GLU A 460 -12.82 -27.38 2.76
N GLN A 461 -12.60 -28.54 3.40
CA GLN A 461 -11.44 -28.75 4.27
C GLN A 461 -10.13 -28.68 3.48
N PHE A 462 -10.07 -29.33 2.31
CA PHE A 462 -8.87 -29.30 1.49
C PHE A 462 -8.64 -27.91 0.87
N ILE A 463 -9.68 -27.24 0.40
CA ILE A 463 -9.62 -25.85 -0.09
C ILE A 463 -9.09 -24.92 1.00
N SER A 464 -9.60 -25.04 2.23
CA SER A 464 -9.14 -24.26 3.37
C SER A 464 -7.66 -24.54 3.68
N PHE A 465 -7.24 -25.82 3.66
CA PHE A 465 -5.85 -26.20 3.87
C PHE A 465 -4.90 -25.57 2.83
N VAL A 466 -5.28 -25.60 1.55
CA VAL A 466 -4.50 -24.96 0.48
C VAL A 466 -4.46 -23.44 0.68
N HIS A 467 -5.60 -22.81 0.98
CA HIS A 467 -5.71 -21.37 1.24
C HIS A 467 -4.74 -20.88 2.33
N TYR A 468 -4.69 -21.58 3.46
CA TYR A 468 -3.75 -21.23 4.54
C TYR A 468 -2.30 -21.56 4.18
N SER A 469 -2.06 -22.52 3.28
CA SER A 469 -0.71 -22.90 2.86
C SER A 469 -0.08 -21.96 1.84
N GLN A 470 -0.87 -21.34 0.96
CA GLN A 470 -0.34 -20.47 -0.10
C GLN A 470 0.20 -19.12 0.41
N ASN A 471 -0.14 -18.70 1.63
CA ASN A 471 0.29 -17.43 2.25
C ASN A 471 -0.06 -16.19 1.40
N GLY A 472 -1.35 -16.00 1.11
CA GLY A 472 -1.87 -14.91 0.27
C GLY A 472 -2.06 -15.28 -1.20
N ARG A 473 -2.49 -14.33 -2.04
CA ARG A 473 -2.92 -14.58 -3.43
C ARG A 473 -1.78 -14.84 -4.44
N HIS A 474 -0.53 -14.65 -4.04
CA HIS A 474 0.62 -14.59 -4.94
C HIS A 474 1.37 -15.91 -5.12
N SER A 475 0.66 -17.02 -4.97
CA SER A 475 1.17 -18.37 -5.23
C SER A 475 1.10 -18.70 -6.72
N SER A 476 1.92 -19.62 -7.22
CA SER A 476 1.91 -20.13 -8.61
C SER A 476 0.51 -20.59 -9.06
N ILE A 477 -0.24 -21.12 -8.09
CA ILE A 477 -1.65 -21.44 -8.15
C ILE A 477 -2.33 -20.83 -6.92
N ASN A 478 -3.43 -20.12 -7.14
CA ASN A 478 -4.16 -19.39 -6.11
C ASN A 478 -5.61 -19.90 -6.00
N ILE A 479 -6.03 -20.24 -4.78
CA ILE A 479 -7.42 -20.64 -4.47
C ILE A 479 -8.18 -19.61 -3.65
N ASN A 480 -7.58 -18.45 -3.32
CA ASN A 480 -8.24 -17.42 -2.51
C ASN A 480 -9.53 -16.89 -3.15
N ASN A 481 -9.62 -16.94 -4.48
CA ASN A 481 -10.81 -16.54 -5.22
C ASN A 481 -12.06 -17.37 -4.84
N VAL A 482 -11.91 -18.55 -4.23
CA VAL A 482 -13.03 -19.35 -3.70
C VAL A 482 -13.69 -18.69 -2.48
N PHE A 483 -12.95 -17.88 -1.72
CA PHE A 483 -13.48 -17.14 -0.57
C PHE A 483 -14.00 -15.75 -0.96
N GLU A 484 -13.90 -15.38 -2.25
CA GLU A 484 -14.51 -14.19 -2.81
C GLU A 484 -15.84 -14.59 -3.46
N ASN A 485 -16.96 -14.25 -2.84
CA ASN A 485 -18.33 -14.70 -3.17
C ASN A 485 -18.75 -14.64 -4.65
N SER A 486 -18.00 -13.96 -5.52
CA SER A 486 -18.29 -13.79 -6.95
C SER A 486 -17.36 -14.55 -7.90
N LYS A 487 -16.23 -15.11 -7.44
CA LYS A 487 -15.22 -15.71 -8.33
C LYS A 487 -15.24 -17.23 -8.35
N ASN A 488 -15.15 -17.91 -7.21
CA ASN A 488 -15.15 -19.38 -7.11
C ASN A 488 -14.18 -20.08 -8.09
N THR A 489 -12.95 -19.58 -8.22
CA THR A 489 -11.96 -20.10 -9.20
C THR A 489 -10.67 -20.57 -8.56
N ILE A 490 -10.00 -21.51 -9.21
CA ILE A 490 -8.56 -21.71 -9.11
C ILE A 490 -7.89 -20.84 -10.17
N GLU A 491 -6.94 -20.02 -9.76
CA GLU A 491 -6.19 -19.13 -10.64
C GLU A 491 -4.78 -19.67 -10.87
N ILE A 492 -4.41 -19.87 -12.13
CA ILE A 492 -3.06 -20.27 -12.57
C ILE A 492 -2.27 -19.01 -12.89
N ARG A 493 -1.19 -18.75 -12.15
CA ARG A 493 -0.39 -17.49 -12.19
C ARG A 493 1.00 -17.63 -12.80
N ILE A 494 1.33 -18.85 -13.25
CA ILE A 494 2.61 -19.18 -13.90
C ILE A 494 2.75 -18.57 -15.30
N PRO A 495 1.75 -18.63 -16.19
CA PRO A 495 1.90 -18.14 -17.56
C PRO A 495 2.37 -16.69 -17.61
N ASN A 496 3.45 -16.45 -18.35
CA ASN A 496 3.79 -15.11 -18.82
C ASN A 496 2.90 -14.85 -20.03
N ILE A 497 1.76 -14.21 -19.81
CA ILE A 497 0.81 -14.00 -20.90
C ILE A 497 1.34 -12.89 -21.78
N GLU A 498 1.76 -13.30 -22.97
CA GLU A 498 1.82 -12.50 -24.17
C GLU A 498 0.46 -12.63 -24.89
N MET A 499 0.01 -11.62 -25.64
CA MET A 499 -1.28 -11.60 -26.39
C MET A 499 -1.43 -12.66 -27.49
N ASN A 500 -0.56 -13.65 -27.55
CA ASN A 500 -0.65 -14.65 -28.58
C ASN A 500 -1.74 -15.67 -28.20
N PHE A 501 -2.82 -15.67 -28.99
CA PHE A 501 -3.96 -16.54 -28.79
C PHE A 501 -3.56 -18.02 -28.77
N GLU A 502 -2.67 -18.44 -29.68
CA GLU A 502 -2.27 -19.84 -29.81
C GLU A 502 -1.63 -20.35 -28.51
N TYR A 503 -0.71 -19.60 -27.91
CA TYR A 503 -0.06 -20.02 -26.68
C TYR A 503 -1.01 -20.04 -25.48
N LEU A 504 -1.92 -19.07 -25.40
CA LEU A 504 -2.94 -19.00 -24.36
C LEU A 504 -3.93 -20.16 -24.47
N HIS A 505 -4.40 -20.45 -25.68
CA HIS A 505 -5.28 -21.56 -25.97
C HIS A 505 -4.63 -22.91 -25.63
N GLU A 506 -3.37 -23.10 -26.01
CA GLU A 506 -2.59 -24.28 -25.63
C GLU A 506 -2.50 -24.43 -24.10
N ASN A 507 -2.26 -23.35 -23.36
CA ASN A 507 -2.25 -23.39 -21.90
C ASN A 507 -3.63 -23.76 -21.31
N ILE A 508 -4.72 -23.24 -21.87
CA ILE A 508 -6.08 -23.61 -21.48
C ILE A 508 -6.31 -25.10 -21.71
N MET A 509 -5.89 -25.64 -22.86
CA MET A 509 -5.97 -27.07 -23.15
C MET A 509 -5.17 -27.89 -22.14
N PHE A 510 -3.93 -27.50 -21.84
CA PHE A 510 -3.09 -28.20 -20.87
C PHE A 510 -3.74 -28.33 -19.50
N ILE A 511 -4.23 -27.21 -18.95
CA ILE A 511 -4.86 -27.21 -17.63
C ILE A 511 -6.20 -27.99 -17.65
N SER A 512 -6.95 -27.92 -18.76
CA SER A 512 -8.16 -28.71 -18.96
C SER A 512 -7.86 -30.22 -18.93
N TYR A 513 -6.82 -30.66 -19.63
CA TYR A 513 -6.36 -32.07 -19.57
C TYR A 513 -5.86 -32.46 -18.18
N LEU A 514 -5.19 -31.57 -17.46
CA LEU A 514 -4.78 -31.81 -16.08
C LEU A 514 -6.00 -32.04 -15.16
N ILE A 515 -7.04 -31.20 -15.28
CA ILE A 515 -8.30 -31.36 -14.56
C ILE A 515 -8.95 -32.69 -14.92
N MET A 516 -9.20 -32.94 -16.21
CA MET A 516 -9.86 -34.16 -16.69
C MET A 516 -9.12 -35.43 -16.30
N THR A 517 -7.79 -35.42 -16.38
CA THR A 517 -6.94 -36.55 -15.99
C THR A 517 -7.04 -36.82 -14.49
N SER A 518 -7.05 -35.77 -13.67
CA SER A 518 -7.24 -35.90 -12.22
C SER A 518 -8.60 -36.52 -11.88
N LYS A 519 -9.66 -36.12 -12.58
CA LYS A 519 -11.00 -36.70 -12.43
C LYS A 519 -11.09 -38.16 -12.89
N LYS A 520 -10.40 -38.49 -13.98
CA LYS A 520 -10.37 -39.84 -14.51
C LYS A 520 -9.69 -40.79 -13.52
N ILE A 521 -8.49 -40.42 -13.07
CA ILE A 521 -7.65 -41.29 -12.24
C ILE A 521 -8.20 -41.47 -10.83
N SER A 522 -8.87 -40.46 -10.26
CA SER A 522 -9.50 -40.58 -8.93
C SER A 522 -10.57 -41.67 -8.86
N ASN A 523 -11.10 -42.08 -10.02
CA ASN A 523 -12.12 -43.11 -10.19
C ASN A 523 -11.53 -44.47 -10.64
N GLU A 524 -10.22 -44.55 -10.89
CA GLU A 524 -9.53 -45.78 -11.30
C GLU A 524 -8.94 -46.54 -10.11
N ASP A 525 -8.64 -47.83 -10.30
CA ASP A 525 -7.91 -48.65 -9.32
C ASP A 525 -6.46 -48.17 -9.12
N LYS A 526 -5.92 -48.33 -7.91
CA LYS A 526 -4.57 -47.86 -7.52
C LYS A 526 -3.46 -48.45 -8.40
N TYR A 527 -3.68 -49.62 -9.01
CA TYR A 527 -2.72 -50.28 -9.89
C TYR A 527 -2.93 -49.95 -11.38
N SER A 528 -3.85 -49.04 -11.72
CA SER A 528 -3.99 -48.56 -13.10
C SER A 528 -2.69 -47.91 -13.58
N LYS A 529 -2.41 -48.02 -14.89
CA LYS A 529 -1.24 -47.40 -15.51
C LYS A 529 -1.13 -45.90 -15.17
N ASN A 530 -2.25 -45.20 -15.15
CA ASN A 530 -2.28 -43.76 -14.86
C ASN A 530 -1.95 -43.48 -13.39
N ASN A 531 -2.50 -44.26 -12.45
CA ASN A 531 -2.13 -44.16 -11.03
C ASN A 531 -0.64 -44.46 -10.80
N ILE A 532 -0.06 -45.45 -11.50
CA ILE A 532 1.38 -45.74 -11.45
C ILE A 532 2.18 -44.51 -11.90
N LEU A 533 1.81 -43.88 -13.02
CA LEU A 533 2.48 -42.67 -13.51
C LEU A 533 2.38 -41.51 -12.51
N VAL A 534 1.23 -41.29 -11.86
CA VAL A 534 1.10 -40.29 -10.79
C VAL A 534 2.06 -40.59 -9.63
N ASN A 535 2.14 -41.84 -9.18
CA ASN A 535 3.04 -42.22 -8.10
C ASN A 535 4.52 -42.01 -8.49
N LEU A 536 4.88 -42.24 -9.75
CA LEU A 536 6.23 -41.94 -10.23
C LEU A 536 6.56 -40.45 -10.16
N LEU A 537 5.60 -39.53 -10.35
CA LEU A 537 5.84 -38.08 -10.20
C LEU A 537 6.23 -37.67 -8.77
N THR A 538 5.92 -38.49 -7.77
CA THR A 538 6.27 -38.24 -6.36
C THR A 538 7.70 -38.64 -6.00
N LEU A 539 8.40 -39.34 -6.90
CA LEU A 539 9.77 -39.77 -6.70
C LEU A 539 10.75 -38.70 -7.19
N ASP A 540 11.85 -38.54 -6.45
CA ASP A 540 12.96 -37.71 -6.89
C ASP A 540 13.63 -38.34 -8.13
N MET A 541 13.62 -37.62 -9.24
CA MET A 541 14.24 -38.03 -10.50
C MET A 541 14.49 -36.82 -11.41
N PRO A 542 15.32 -36.97 -12.46
CA PRO A 542 15.61 -35.90 -13.41
C PRO A 542 14.34 -35.26 -14.00
N ILE A 543 14.35 -33.94 -14.12
CA ILE A 543 13.21 -33.13 -14.57
C ILE A 543 12.70 -33.55 -15.96
N GLU A 544 13.60 -33.97 -16.86
CA GLU A 544 13.28 -34.46 -18.20
C GLU A 544 12.42 -35.73 -18.14
N LYS A 545 12.76 -36.67 -17.25
CA LYS A 545 11.99 -37.91 -17.05
C LYS A 545 10.63 -37.63 -16.44
N ARG A 546 10.55 -36.72 -15.46
CA ARG A 546 9.27 -36.27 -14.86
C ARG A 546 8.39 -35.59 -15.90
N LYS A 547 8.96 -34.73 -16.74
CA LYS A 547 8.26 -34.11 -17.87
C LYS A 547 7.71 -35.18 -18.83
N ASP A 548 8.50 -36.19 -19.19
CA ASP A 548 8.03 -37.28 -20.06
C ASP A 548 6.84 -38.03 -19.44
N ILE A 549 6.90 -38.29 -18.14
CA ILE A 549 5.81 -38.94 -17.39
C ILE A 549 4.56 -38.05 -17.40
N LEU A 550 4.70 -36.75 -17.09
CA LEU A 550 3.60 -35.79 -17.12
C LEU A 550 2.93 -35.71 -18.49
N LEU A 551 3.71 -35.53 -19.55
CA LEU A 551 3.14 -35.41 -20.90
C LEU A 551 2.50 -36.72 -21.36
N LYS A 552 3.05 -37.89 -21.00
CA LYS A 552 2.41 -39.19 -21.27
C LYS A 552 1.14 -39.39 -20.46
N LEU A 553 1.10 -38.89 -19.22
CA LEU A 553 -0.06 -38.96 -18.34
C LEU A 553 -1.22 -38.13 -18.91
N LEU A 554 -0.94 -36.93 -19.41
CA LEU A 554 -1.95 -36.01 -19.92
C LEU A 554 -2.33 -36.28 -21.38
N PHE A 555 -1.37 -36.65 -22.23
CA PHE A 555 -1.52 -36.62 -23.69
C PHE A 555 -1.14 -37.95 -24.36
N SER A 556 -1.37 -39.10 -23.70
CA SER A 556 -1.05 -40.42 -24.26
C SER A 556 -1.57 -40.63 -25.68
N ASP A 557 -2.74 -40.07 -25.97
CA ASP A 557 -3.44 -40.22 -27.24
C ASP A 557 -3.51 -38.89 -28.04
N ASN A 558 -2.77 -37.86 -27.61
CA ASN A 558 -2.73 -36.54 -28.25
C ASN A 558 -1.29 -36.11 -28.56
N ASN A 559 -0.77 -36.62 -29.68
CA ASN A 559 0.59 -36.32 -30.15
C ASN A 559 0.82 -34.83 -30.43
N TYR A 560 -0.21 -34.09 -30.81
CA TYR A 560 -0.11 -32.66 -31.10
C TYR A 560 0.29 -31.88 -29.82
N LEU A 561 -0.51 -32.01 -28.75
CA LEU A 561 -0.22 -31.35 -27.48
C LEU A 561 1.07 -31.88 -26.84
N TYR A 562 1.32 -33.19 -26.91
CA TYR A 562 2.57 -33.77 -26.44
C TYR A 562 3.79 -33.06 -27.06
N ASN A 563 3.81 -32.94 -28.38
CA ASN A 563 4.92 -32.35 -29.11
C ASN A 563 5.09 -30.85 -28.82
N ILE A 564 4.00 -30.10 -28.68
CA ILE A 564 4.04 -28.67 -28.33
C ILE A 564 4.72 -28.45 -26.98
N PHE A 565 4.26 -29.14 -25.93
CA PHE A 565 4.78 -28.93 -24.59
C PHE A 565 6.19 -29.51 -24.41
N ASP A 566 6.52 -30.59 -25.12
CA ASP A 566 7.89 -31.08 -25.19
C ASP A 566 8.83 -30.07 -25.87
N TYR A 567 8.38 -29.45 -26.96
CA TYR A 567 9.13 -28.40 -27.64
C TYR A 567 9.35 -27.17 -26.75
N ARG A 568 8.30 -26.68 -26.08
CA ARG A 568 8.40 -25.56 -25.13
C ARG A 568 9.39 -25.87 -24.01
N PHE A 569 9.32 -27.07 -23.42
CA PHE A 569 10.26 -27.51 -22.39
C PHE A 569 11.71 -27.41 -22.87
N LYS A 570 12.02 -28.01 -24.03
CA LYS A 570 13.37 -28.05 -24.60
C LYS A 570 13.93 -26.66 -24.87
N ARG A 571 13.11 -25.75 -25.41
CA ARG A 571 13.53 -24.36 -25.67
C ARG A 571 13.71 -23.57 -24.38
N ASN A 572 12.80 -23.73 -23.43
CA ASN A 572 12.79 -22.89 -22.24
C ASN A 572 13.85 -23.31 -21.22
N ILE A 573 14.20 -24.60 -21.14
CA ILE A 573 15.30 -25.06 -20.28
C ILE A 573 16.68 -24.59 -20.79
N GLU A 574 16.84 -24.42 -22.11
CA GLU A 574 18.09 -23.91 -22.71
C GLU A 574 18.34 -22.43 -22.38
N VAL A 575 17.28 -21.60 -22.39
CA VAL A 575 17.40 -20.16 -22.13
C VAL A 575 17.38 -19.83 -20.63
N ASN A 576 16.67 -20.60 -19.81
CA ASN A 576 16.60 -20.40 -18.35
C ASN A 576 17.71 -21.17 -17.63
N LYS A 577 18.94 -20.64 -17.71
CA LYS A 577 20.14 -21.28 -17.13
C LYS A 577 20.13 -21.36 -15.60
N ASP A 578 19.40 -20.47 -14.94
CA ASP A 578 19.24 -20.47 -13.49
C ASP A 578 17.77 -20.63 -13.11
N ILE A 579 17.39 -21.85 -12.74
CA ILE A 579 16.09 -22.20 -12.15
C ILE A 579 16.23 -22.63 -10.68
N SER A 580 17.32 -22.22 -10.01
CA SER A 580 17.61 -22.59 -8.61
C SER A 580 16.47 -22.20 -7.68
N PHE A 581 15.98 -20.96 -7.79
CA PHE A 581 14.86 -20.47 -6.97
C PHE A 581 13.63 -21.38 -7.05
N ILE A 582 13.27 -21.83 -8.26
CA ILE A 582 12.11 -22.71 -8.44
C ILE A 582 12.40 -24.07 -7.81
N LYS A 583 13.54 -24.68 -8.14
CA LYS A 583 13.96 -25.99 -7.60
C LYS A 583 14.00 -26.01 -6.08
N GLU A 584 14.57 -24.97 -5.45
CA GLU A 584 14.70 -24.84 -4.00
C GLU A 584 13.35 -24.63 -3.29
N ASN A 585 12.33 -24.19 -4.02
CA ASN A 585 11.00 -23.88 -3.51
C ASN A 585 9.90 -24.83 -4.00
N THR A 586 10.27 -25.85 -4.77
CA THR A 586 9.40 -26.97 -5.11
C THR A 586 9.70 -28.19 -4.26
N SER A 587 8.71 -29.04 -4.00
CA SER A 587 8.94 -30.31 -3.31
C SER A 587 7.98 -31.40 -3.75
N HIS A 588 8.42 -32.66 -3.65
CA HIS A 588 7.57 -33.81 -3.93
C HIS A 588 6.53 -34.03 -2.83
N LEU A 589 5.29 -34.28 -3.26
CA LEU A 589 4.14 -34.47 -2.39
C LEU A 589 3.58 -35.88 -2.52
N THR A 590 3.33 -36.55 -1.38
CA THR A 590 2.95 -37.96 -1.36
C THR A 590 1.50 -38.25 -0.99
N PHE A 591 0.68 -37.23 -0.64
CA PHE A 591 -0.66 -37.38 -0.02
C PHE A 591 -1.46 -38.59 -0.48
#